data_AF-A0A924UT41-F1
#
_entry.id   AF-A0A924UT41-F1
#
_cell.length_a   1.000
_cell.length_b   1.000
_cell.length_c   1.000
_cell.angle_alpha   90.00
_cell.angle_beta   90.00
_cell.angle_gamma   90.00
#
_symmetry.space_group_name_H-M   'P 1'
#
loop_
_entity.id
_entity.type
_entity.pdbx_description
1 polymer ?
#
loop_
_entity_poly.entity_id
_entity_poly.type
_entity_poly.pdbx_seq_one_letter_code
_entity_poly.pdbx_strand_id
1 'polypeptide(L)'
;MKKFLFTVFTLSAIMMLSLTGCKPKNAGDSISGDAAAKVYIAPGKYDELYNFVSGGFSGQVSVYGIPSGRLLRVIPVFSVDPEKAWGYSEETKPMLNTSHGQVPWDDQHHLDLSQTNGDTDGRWLFANANNTPRIARIDLKTFRTTEIIEIPNSAGNHSSPFITENTEYVVAGTRFSVPLDNANGDVPIDTYKKNFKG
;
A
#
# COMPACT_ATOMS: atom_id res chain seq x y z
N MET A 1 18.33 -75.23 -16.21
CA MET A 1 17.27 -74.22 -16.45
C MET A 1 16.47 -73.88 -15.20
N LYS A 2 15.88 -74.85 -14.47
CA LYS A 2 15.04 -74.57 -13.28
C LYS A 2 15.77 -73.83 -12.12
N LYS A 3 17.04 -74.15 -11.83
CA LYS A 3 17.82 -73.46 -10.80
C LYS A 3 18.16 -72.01 -11.16
N PHE A 4 18.41 -71.73 -12.45
CA PHE A 4 18.73 -70.38 -12.92
C PHE A 4 17.49 -69.46 -12.87
N LEU A 5 16.32 -69.98 -13.24
CA LEU A 5 15.05 -69.27 -13.07
C LEU A 5 14.76 -68.93 -11.61
N PHE A 6 15.06 -69.85 -10.68
CA PHE A 6 14.82 -69.64 -9.26
C PHE A 6 15.72 -68.54 -8.68
N THR A 7 17.00 -68.51 -9.08
CA THR A 7 17.95 -67.47 -8.65
C THR A 7 17.59 -66.08 -9.20
N VAL A 8 17.10 -66.01 -10.44
CA VAL A 8 16.63 -64.74 -11.03
C VAL A 8 15.37 -64.24 -10.31
N PHE A 9 14.46 -65.15 -9.95
CA PHE A 9 13.26 -64.80 -9.20
C PHE A 9 13.57 -64.30 -7.79
N THR A 10 14.51 -64.93 -7.08
CA THR A 10 14.92 -64.47 -5.75
C THR A 10 15.69 -63.16 -5.78
N LEU A 11 16.58 -62.94 -6.76
CA LEU A 11 17.24 -61.64 -6.91
C LEU A 11 16.24 -60.51 -7.24
N SER A 12 15.26 -60.79 -8.09
CA SER A 12 14.22 -59.81 -8.46
C SER A 12 13.29 -59.49 -7.29
N ALA A 13 12.95 -60.49 -6.47
CA ALA A 13 12.16 -60.28 -5.24
C ALA A 13 12.93 -59.45 -4.19
N ILE A 14 14.23 -59.71 -4.00
CA ILE A 14 15.08 -58.92 -3.09
C ILE A 14 15.22 -57.48 -3.58
N MET A 15 15.33 -57.27 -4.90
CA MET A 15 15.41 -55.94 -5.50
C MET A 15 14.08 -55.16 -5.44
N MET A 16 12.93 -55.85 -5.48
CA MET A 16 11.63 -55.21 -5.24
C MET A 16 11.42 -54.84 -3.75
N LEU A 17 11.97 -55.64 -2.83
CA LEU A 17 11.91 -55.37 -1.39
C LEU A 17 12.86 -54.24 -0.95
N SER A 18 13.94 -53.97 -1.68
CA SER A 18 14.85 -52.85 -1.40
C SER A 18 14.34 -51.49 -1.91
N LEU A 19 13.38 -51.48 -2.83
CA LEU A 19 12.77 -50.24 -3.35
C LEU A 19 11.68 -49.66 -2.44
N THR A 20 11.17 -50.40 -1.46
CA THR A 20 10.19 -49.88 -0.48
C THR A 20 10.81 -49.01 0.61
N GLY A 21 12.15 -48.93 0.70
CA GLY A 21 12.87 -48.10 1.66
C GLY A 21 13.07 -46.63 1.23
N CYS A 22 12.82 -46.31 -0.04
CA CYS A 22 12.98 -44.95 -0.60
C CYS A 22 11.65 -44.20 -0.71
N LYS A 23 10.79 -44.26 0.32
CA LYS A 23 9.72 -43.26 0.45
C LYS A 23 10.30 -42.02 1.14
N PRO A 24 10.47 -40.87 0.46
CA PRO A 24 10.83 -39.64 1.14
C PRO A 24 9.79 -39.38 2.23
N LYS A 25 10.26 -39.29 3.49
CA LYS A 25 9.39 -39.21 4.68
C LYS A 25 8.45 -38.00 4.71
N ASN A 26 8.64 -37.02 3.82
CA ASN A 26 7.91 -35.74 3.81
C ASN A 26 7.32 -35.36 2.44
N ALA A 27 7.15 -36.28 1.48
CA ALA A 27 6.59 -35.91 0.17
C ALA A 27 5.09 -35.56 0.20
N GLY A 28 4.38 -35.86 1.29
CA GLY A 28 2.97 -35.47 1.49
C GLY A 28 2.77 -34.08 2.09
N ASP A 29 3.73 -33.59 2.87
CA ASP A 29 3.64 -32.29 3.56
C ASP A 29 3.92 -31.10 2.63
N SER A 30 4.60 -31.33 1.50
CA SER A 30 4.89 -30.25 0.53
C SER A 30 3.69 -29.85 -0.32
N ILE A 31 2.62 -30.66 -0.36
CA ILE A 31 1.46 -30.46 -1.25
C ILE A 31 0.23 -29.94 -0.49
N SER A 32 0.21 -30.03 0.83
CA SER A 32 -0.93 -29.63 1.67
C SER A 32 -0.56 -28.57 2.70
N GLY A 33 0.15 -27.52 2.27
CA GLY A 33 0.36 -26.36 3.11
C GLY A 33 -0.99 -25.77 3.52
N ASP A 34 -1.38 -25.93 4.78
CA ASP A 34 -2.59 -25.34 5.34
C ASP A 34 -2.48 -23.80 5.26
N ALA A 35 -3.03 -23.23 4.18
CA ALA A 35 -3.02 -21.81 3.94
C ALA A 35 -3.68 -21.03 5.09
N ALA A 36 -4.65 -21.65 5.78
CA ALA A 36 -5.30 -21.05 6.94
C ALA A 36 -4.34 -20.95 8.14
N ALA A 37 -3.54 -21.99 8.40
CA ALA A 37 -2.51 -21.96 9.44
C ALA A 37 -1.44 -20.87 9.20
N LYS A 38 -1.16 -20.51 7.94
CA LYS A 38 -0.17 -19.46 7.60
C LYS A 38 -0.65 -18.03 7.88
N VAL A 39 -1.96 -17.80 7.88
CA VAL A 39 -2.56 -16.48 8.15
C VAL A 39 -3.14 -16.37 9.56
N TYR A 40 -3.18 -17.47 10.31
CA TYR A 40 -3.72 -17.48 11.67
C TYR A 40 -2.71 -16.90 12.68
N ILE A 41 -3.12 -15.82 13.36
CA ILE A 41 -2.39 -15.23 14.47
C ILE A 41 -3.23 -15.32 15.75
N ALA A 42 -2.76 -16.13 16.69
CA ALA A 42 -3.46 -16.39 17.95
C ALA A 42 -3.59 -15.11 18.83
N PRO A 43 -4.59 -15.06 19.74
CA PRO A 43 -4.69 -13.97 20.72
C PRO A 43 -3.40 -13.80 21.53
N GLY A 44 -3.00 -12.56 21.74
CA GLY A 44 -1.74 -12.22 22.44
C GLY A 44 -0.47 -12.37 21.57
N LYS A 45 -0.61 -12.65 20.28
CA LYS A 45 0.49 -12.63 19.30
C LYS A 45 0.36 -11.45 18.34
N TYR A 46 1.50 -11.00 17.83
CA TYR A 46 1.60 -9.89 16.88
C TYR A 46 1.65 -10.39 15.44
N ASP A 47 1.15 -9.56 14.54
CA ASP A 47 1.48 -9.63 13.12
C ASP A 47 2.95 -9.30 12.89
N GLU A 48 3.49 -9.76 11.77
CA GLU A 48 4.90 -9.56 11.39
C GLU A 48 5.11 -8.19 10.74
N LEU A 49 4.16 -7.78 9.89
CA LEU A 49 4.27 -6.55 9.10
C LEU A 49 3.05 -5.65 9.30
N TYR A 50 3.28 -4.35 9.20
CA TYR A 50 2.24 -3.37 8.94
C TYR A 50 2.05 -3.20 7.44
N ASN A 51 0.78 -3.17 7.02
CA ASN A 51 0.40 -2.84 5.65
C ASN A 51 -0.42 -1.55 5.67
N PHE A 52 0.13 -0.49 5.08
CA PHE A 52 -0.56 0.78 4.91
C PHE A 52 -1.30 0.75 3.58
N VAL A 53 -2.63 0.83 3.65
CA VAL A 53 -3.52 0.64 2.52
C VAL A 53 -4.24 1.94 2.23
N SER A 54 -4.29 2.28 0.95
CA SER A 54 -5.03 3.44 0.51
C SER A 54 -6.52 3.31 0.84
N GLY A 55 -7.12 4.41 1.28
CA GLY A 55 -8.55 4.49 1.53
C GLY A 55 -9.38 4.86 0.30
N GLY A 56 -8.76 5.18 -0.83
CA GLY A 56 -9.44 5.71 -2.02
C GLY A 56 -10.33 6.91 -1.68
N PHE A 57 -11.55 6.89 -2.19
CA PHE A 57 -12.60 7.89 -1.93
C PHE A 57 -13.01 8.08 -0.46
N SER A 58 -12.54 7.23 0.47
CA SER A 58 -12.69 7.56 1.89
C SER A 58 -11.79 8.71 2.32
N GLY A 59 -10.72 9.00 1.58
CA GLY A 59 -9.74 10.05 1.89
C GLY A 59 -8.82 9.72 3.08
N GLN A 60 -8.93 8.53 3.68
CA GLN A 60 -8.18 8.10 4.85
C GLN A 60 -7.10 7.06 4.50
N VAL A 61 -6.28 6.68 5.49
CA VAL A 61 -5.32 5.57 5.37
C VAL A 61 -5.66 4.47 6.35
N SER A 62 -5.75 3.23 5.87
CA SER A 62 -5.98 2.06 6.73
C SER A 62 -4.68 1.33 7.03
N VAL A 63 -4.53 0.84 8.25
CA VAL A 63 -3.36 0.07 8.70
C VAL A 63 -3.81 -1.34 9.03
N TYR A 64 -3.29 -2.32 8.31
CA TYR A 64 -3.55 -3.73 8.53
C TYR A 64 -2.32 -4.45 9.08
N GLY A 65 -2.55 -5.52 9.86
CA GLY A 65 -1.51 -6.47 10.23
C GLY A 65 -1.43 -7.61 9.22
N ILE A 66 -0.23 -8.01 8.83
CA ILE A 66 0.04 -9.17 7.97
C ILE A 66 0.83 -10.21 8.77
N PRO A 67 0.44 -11.50 8.73
CA PRO A 67 -0.46 -12.11 7.75
C PRO A 67 -1.94 -12.19 8.16
N SER A 68 -2.34 -11.71 9.33
CA SER A 68 -3.73 -11.90 9.82
C SER A 68 -4.80 -11.17 9.01
N GLY A 69 -4.43 -10.10 8.29
CA GLY A 69 -5.36 -9.26 7.55
C GLY A 69 -6.29 -8.42 8.44
N ARG A 70 -5.99 -8.31 9.74
CA ARG A 70 -6.81 -7.54 10.68
C ARG A 70 -6.58 -6.04 10.52
N LEU A 71 -7.64 -5.25 10.49
CA LEU A 71 -7.57 -3.78 10.56
C LEU A 71 -7.13 -3.38 11.97
N LEU A 72 -6.01 -2.67 12.06
CA LEU A 72 -5.44 -2.18 13.32
C LEU A 72 -5.82 -0.74 13.59
N ARG A 73 -5.89 0.09 12.54
CA ARG A 73 -6.18 1.53 12.67
C ARG A 73 -6.64 2.14 11.34
N VAL A 74 -7.48 3.18 11.43
CA VAL A 74 -7.72 4.12 10.33
C VAL A 74 -7.15 5.48 10.75
N ILE A 75 -6.27 6.05 9.93
CA ILE A 75 -5.63 7.35 10.13
C ILE A 75 -6.39 8.38 9.29
N PRO A 76 -6.98 9.42 9.91
CA PRO A 76 -7.60 10.50 9.17
C PRO A 76 -6.58 11.36 8.42
N VAL A 77 -6.90 11.72 7.18
CA VAL A 77 -6.05 12.51 6.29
C VAL A 77 -6.89 13.59 5.59
N PHE A 78 -7.59 13.25 4.51
CA PHE A 78 -8.22 14.23 3.62
C PHE A 78 -9.74 14.35 3.76
N SER A 79 -10.36 13.54 4.61
CA SER A 79 -11.78 13.62 4.92
C SER A 79 -12.03 13.75 6.42
N VAL A 80 -13.16 14.36 6.78
CA VAL A 80 -13.56 14.48 8.18
C VAL A 80 -13.71 13.11 8.85
N ASP A 81 -13.25 13.00 10.09
CA ASP A 81 -13.45 11.80 10.92
C ASP A 81 -14.04 12.24 12.28
N PRO A 82 -15.35 12.04 12.50
CA PRO A 82 -16.01 12.46 13.73
C PRO A 82 -15.62 11.60 14.94
N GLU A 83 -15.23 10.33 14.76
CA GLU A 83 -14.78 9.47 15.85
C GLU A 83 -13.53 10.05 16.52
N LYS A 84 -12.65 10.64 15.70
CA LYS A 84 -11.35 11.20 16.14
C LYS A 84 -11.33 12.72 16.20
N ALA A 85 -12.49 13.36 16.00
CA ALA A 85 -12.66 14.82 15.86
C ALA A 85 -11.77 15.49 14.78
N TRP A 86 -11.31 14.72 13.78
CA TRP A 86 -10.50 15.24 12.68
C TRP A 86 -11.36 16.06 11.72
N GLY A 87 -10.96 17.32 11.50
CA GLY A 87 -11.74 18.31 10.78
C GLY A 87 -12.80 19.00 11.65
N TYR A 88 -12.85 18.69 12.94
CA TYR A 88 -13.77 19.30 13.91
C TYR A 88 -13.05 20.04 15.03
N SER A 89 -11.83 19.62 15.40
CA SER A 89 -10.99 20.34 16.37
C SER A 89 -10.29 21.54 15.75
N GLU A 90 -9.93 22.55 16.55
CA GLU A 90 -9.23 23.74 16.05
C GLU A 90 -7.88 23.42 15.40
N GLU A 91 -7.21 22.36 15.85
CA GLU A 91 -5.93 21.92 15.31
C GLU A 91 -6.08 21.21 13.95
N THR A 92 -7.25 20.65 13.66
CA THR A 92 -7.47 19.79 12.48
C THR A 92 -8.37 20.42 11.43
N LYS A 93 -9.20 21.41 11.78
CA LYS A 93 -9.96 22.21 10.80
C LYS A 93 -9.06 22.78 9.69
N PRO A 94 -7.89 23.39 9.99
CA PRO A 94 -7.03 23.95 8.94
C PRO A 94 -6.49 22.90 7.97
N MET A 95 -6.36 21.63 8.38
CA MET A 95 -5.86 20.55 7.52
C MET A 95 -6.77 20.27 6.32
N LEU A 96 -8.06 20.61 6.43
CA LEU A 96 -9.04 20.41 5.37
C LEU A 96 -9.37 21.70 4.61
N ASN A 97 -8.66 22.79 4.89
CA ASN A 97 -8.80 24.03 4.16
C ASN A 97 -7.81 24.08 3.00
N THR A 98 -8.28 24.62 1.88
CA THR A 98 -7.51 24.83 0.66
C THR A 98 -7.62 26.29 0.24
N SER A 99 -6.90 26.66 -0.80
CA SER A 99 -7.02 27.95 -1.48
C SER A 99 -8.44 28.24 -1.99
N HIS A 100 -9.27 27.21 -2.14
CA HIS A 100 -10.66 27.27 -2.60
C HIS A 100 -11.71 27.10 -1.47
N GLY A 101 -11.27 27.07 -0.21
CA GLY A 101 -12.13 26.91 0.96
C GLY A 101 -12.03 25.53 1.61
N GLN A 102 -13.01 25.18 2.43
CA GLN A 102 -13.01 23.91 3.14
C GLN A 102 -13.39 22.75 2.21
N VAL A 103 -12.58 21.69 2.17
CA VAL A 103 -12.84 20.46 1.41
C VAL A 103 -12.82 19.26 2.36
N PRO A 104 -13.99 18.77 2.82
CA PRO A 104 -14.10 17.75 3.87
C PRO A 104 -14.00 16.30 3.36
N TRP A 105 -13.49 16.09 2.14
CA TRP A 105 -13.36 14.80 1.47
C TRP A 105 -12.24 14.84 0.42
N ASP A 106 -11.71 13.68 0.03
CA ASP A 106 -10.87 13.53 -1.16
C ASP A 106 -10.76 12.05 -1.54
N ASP A 107 -10.01 11.78 -2.61
CA ASP A 107 -9.62 10.46 -3.10
C ASP A 107 -8.13 10.25 -2.87
N GLN A 108 -7.79 9.44 -1.87
CA GLN A 108 -6.40 9.13 -1.52
C GLN A 108 -5.92 7.91 -2.30
N HIS A 109 -4.92 8.07 -3.19
CA HIS A 109 -4.52 7.01 -4.11
C HIS A 109 -3.30 6.20 -3.69
N HIS A 110 -2.14 6.84 -3.59
CA HIS A 110 -0.87 6.17 -3.32
C HIS A 110 -0.29 6.61 -1.98
N LEU A 111 0.57 5.74 -1.48
CA LEU A 111 1.27 5.87 -0.24
C LEU A 111 2.74 5.57 -0.49
N ASP A 112 3.62 6.33 0.15
CA ASP A 112 5.06 6.09 0.05
C ASP A 112 5.74 6.32 1.40
N LEU A 113 6.58 5.37 1.80
CA LEU A 113 7.21 5.32 3.12
C LEU A 113 8.57 5.97 3.07
N SER A 114 8.88 6.82 4.04
CA SER A 114 10.17 7.49 4.12
C SER A 114 11.36 6.52 4.11
N GLN A 115 12.42 6.93 3.44
CA GLN A 115 13.65 6.18 3.22
C GLN A 115 14.91 6.92 3.67
N THR A 116 15.92 6.13 4.05
CA THR A 116 17.31 6.54 4.25
C THR A 116 18.21 5.54 3.52
N ASN A 117 19.03 6.00 2.58
CA ASN A 117 19.85 5.18 1.69
C ASN A 117 19.06 4.10 0.93
N GLY A 118 17.81 4.39 0.55
CA GLY A 118 16.92 3.49 -0.20
C GLY A 118 16.17 2.48 0.68
N ASP A 119 16.47 2.40 1.97
CA ASP A 119 15.77 1.54 2.91
C ASP A 119 14.68 2.31 3.66
N THR A 120 13.51 1.69 3.84
CA THR A 120 12.43 2.28 4.64
C THR A 120 12.89 2.50 6.08
N ASP A 121 12.76 3.73 6.57
CA ASP A 121 13.22 4.14 7.90
C ASP A 121 12.08 4.40 8.90
N GLY A 122 10.83 4.31 8.45
CA GLY A 122 9.65 4.35 9.32
C GLY A 122 9.42 5.70 10.02
N ARG A 123 10.02 6.79 9.54
CA ARG A 123 9.80 8.13 10.10
C ARG A 123 8.43 8.68 9.69
N TRP A 124 8.08 8.57 8.40
CA TRP A 124 6.86 9.13 7.83
C TRP A 124 6.23 8.23 6.77
N LEU A 125 4.95 8.47 6.56
CA LEU A 125 4.19 8.00 5.41
C LEU A 125 3.64 9.21 4.67
N PHE A 126 3.86 9.28 3.36
CA PHE A 126 3.29 10.31 2.51
C PHE A 126 2.05 9.77 1.80
N ALA A 127 1.03 10.62 1.65
CA ALA A 127 -0.19 10.29 0.94
C ALA A 127 -0.56 11.42 -0.02
N ASN A 128 -1.06 11.11 -1.21
CA ASN A 128 -1.60 12.11 -2.13
C ASN A 128 -3.13 12.14 -2.08
N ALA A 129 -3.69 13.30 -2.36
CA ALA A 129 -5.11 13.49 -2.65
C ALA A 129 -5.26 13.85 -4.14
N ASN A 130 -6.05 13.07 -4.88
CA ASN A 130 -6.17 13.18 -6.33
C ASN A 130 -7.18 14.25 -6.76
N ASN A 131 -8.31 14.40 -6.05
CA ASN A 131 -9.38 15.33 -6.44
C ASN A 131 -8.95 16.79 -6.22
N THR A 132 -8.51 17.12 -5.00
CA THR A 132 -7.90 18.42 -4.71
C THR A 132 -6.41 18.20 -4.47
N PRO A 133 -5.55 18.50 -5.47
CA PRO A 133 -4.13 18.19 -5.48
C PRO A 133 -3.41 18.58 -4.19
N ARG A 134 -3.18 17.58 -3.34
CA ARG A 134 -2.53 17.76 -2.04
C ARG A 134 -1.58 16.61 -1.77
N ILE A 135 -0.62 16.84 -0.88
CA ILE A 135 0.22 15.82 -0.27
C ILE A 135 0.13 15.98 1.24
N ALA A 136 -0.15 14.87 1.93
CA ALA A 136 -0.10 14.77 3.37
C ALA A 136 1.18 14.06 3.82
N ARG A 137 1.71 14.47 4.97
CA ARG A 137 2.72 13.74 5.72
C ARG A 137 2.10 13.21 7.01
N ILE A 138 2.29 11.92 7.26
CA ILE A 138 1.83 11.20 8.44
C ILE A 138 3.05 10.80 9.25
N ASP A 139 3.07 11.13 10.54
CA ASP A 139 4.10 10.70 11.48
C ASP A 139 3.78 9.28 11.97
N LEU A 140 4.67 8.33 11.67
CA LEU A 140 4.49 6.92 12.01
C LEU A 140 4.80 6.59 13.47
N LYS A 141 5.43 7.51 14.21
CA LYS A 141 5.56 7.38 15.67
C LYS A 141 4.20 7.56 16.36
N THR A 142 3.35 8.43 15.82
CA THR A 142 2.07 8.81 16.44
C THR A 142 0.84 8.31 15.67
N PHE A 143 1.02 7.82 14.44
CA PHE A 143 -0.03 7.43 13.52
C PHE A 143 -1.06 8.56 13.34
N ARG A 144 -0.55 9.76 13.07
CA ARG A 144 -1.34 10.99 12.84
C ARG A 144 -0.79 11.76 11.65
N THR A 145 -1.71 12.33 10.87
CA THR A 145 -1.37 13.32 9.85
C THR A 145 -0.89 14.59 10.54
N THR A 146 0.31 15.06 10.16
CA THR A 146 0.97 16.21 10.79
C THR A 146 1.04 17.42 9.87
N GLU A 147 0.88 17.23 8.57
CA GLU A 147 0.97 18.29 7.58
C GLU A 147 0.21 17.90 6.33
N ILE A 148 -0.46 18.87 5.71
CA ILE A 148 -1.05 18.75 4.38
C ILE A 148 -0.68 20.02 3.60
N ILE A 149 -0.12 19.84 2.41
CA ILE A 149 0.17 20.92 1.48
C ILE A 149 -0.68 20.78 0.23
N GLU A 150 -1.18 21.90 -0.28
CA GLU A 150 -1.82 22.00 -1.59
C GLU A 150 -0.78 22.25 -2.68
N ILE A 151 -0.92 21.53 -3.80
CA ILE A 151 -0.02 21.62 -4.93
C ILE A 151 -0.65 22.55 -5.98
N PRO A 152 -0.10 23.76 -6.18
CA PRO A 152 -0.67 24.72 -7.12
C PRO A 152 -0.44 24.30 -8.57
N ASN A 153 -1.23 24.86 -9.49
CA ASN A 153 -1.14 24.65 -10.94
C ASN A 153 -1.19 23.16 -11.34
N SER A 154 -1.96 22.38 -10.59
CA SER A 154 -2.04 20.93 -10.73
C SER A 154 -3.50 20.48 -10.76
N ALA A 155 -3.77 19.36 -11.41
CA ALA A 155 -5.07 18.72 -11.40
C ALA A 155 -4.95 17.21 -11.55
N GLY A 156 -5.71 16.46 -10.76
CA GLY A 156 -5.62 15.00 -10.73
C GLY A 156 -4.24 14.56 -10.26
N ASN A 157 -3.86 14.88 -9.03
CA ASN A 157 -2.54 14.53 -8.50
C ASN A 157 -2.43 13.00 -8.32
N HIS A 158 -2.14 12.26 -9.40
CA HIS A 158 -2.24 10.80 -9.42
C HIS A 158 -0.89 10.12 -9.31
N SER A 159 0.11 10.51 -10.12
CA SER A 159 1.47 9.97 -10.06
C SER A 159 2.25 10.61 -8.90
N SER A 160 1.76 10.39 -7.68
CA SER A 160 2.20 10.99 -6.44
C SER A 160 1.71 10.14 -5.26
N PRO A 161 2.35 10.18 -4.08
CA PRO A 161 3.68 10.72 -3.86
C PRO A 161 4.76 9.71 -4.28
N PHE A 162 5.89 10.20 -4.79
CA PHE A 162 7.09 9.40 -4.99
C PHE A 162 8.26 10.07 -4.31
N ILE A 163 8.93 9.37 -3.41
CA ILE A 163 10.01 9.95 -2.61
C ILE A 163 11.39 9.57 -3.15
N THR A 164 12.38 10.41 -2.84
CA THR A 164 13.79 10.05 -3.08
C THR A 164 14.32 9.10 -2.00
N GLU A 165 15.40 8.39 -2.30
CA GLU A 165 16.03 7.36 -1.45
C GLU A 165 16.43 7.84 -0.04
N ASN A 166 16.52 9.17 0.17
CA ASN A 166 16.84 9.79 1.45
C ASN A 166 15.70 10.67 2.01
N THR A 167 14.53 10.65 1.37
CA THR A 167 13.38 11.51 1.71
C THR A 167 13.71 13.00 1.67
N GLU A 168 14.59 13.41 0.75
CA GLU A 168 14.94 14.82 0.55
C GLU A 168 13.87 15.55 -0.27
N TYR A 169 13.18 14.82 -1.15
CA TYR A 169 12.10 15.33 -1.97
C TYR A 169 10.93 14.35 -2.00
N VAL A 170 9.72 14.92 -2.15
CA VAL A 170 8.50 14.20 -2.49
C VAL A 170 8.00 14.78 -3.81
N VAL A 171 7.81 13.92 -4.81
CA VAL A 171 7.39 14.31 -6.15
C VAL A 171 5.87 14.14 -6.29
N ALA A 172 5.24 15.18 -6.85
CA ALA A 172 3.85 15.17 -7.25
C ALA A 172 3.75 15.35 -8.77
N GLY A 173 2.75 14.73 -9.40
CA GLY A 173 2.53 14.85 -10.83
C GLY A 173 1.10 15.25 -11.12
N THR A 174 0.91 16.15 -12.10
CA THR A 174 -0.41 16.53 -12.61
C THR A 174 -0.84 15.54 -13.69
N ARG A 175 -2.06 15.00 -13.57
CA ARG A 175 -2.63 14.07 -14.58
C ARG A 175 -3.38 14.83 -15.66
N PHE A 176 -4.04 15.93 -15.29
CA PHE A 176 -4.90 16.68 -16.19
C PHE A 176 -4.26 18.02 -16.54
N SER A 177 -4.40 18.40 -17.81
CA SER A 177 -4.06 19.74 -18.25
C SER A 177 -5.09 20.72 -17.69
N VAL A 178 -4.60 21.68 -16.90
CA VAL A 178 -5.40 22.80 -16.39
C VAL A 178 -4.69 24.12 -16.65
N PRO A 179 -5.43 25.22 -16.85
CA PRO A 179 -4.86 26.56 -16.82
C PRO A 179 -4.08 26.78 -15.50
N LEU A 180 -3.07 27.65 -15.53
CA LEU A 180 -2.38 28.05 -14.31
C LEU A 180 -3.35 28.78 -13.38
N ASP A 181 -3.19 28.63 -12.06
CA ASP A 181 -4.12 29.17 -11.06
C ASP A 181 -4.21 30.71 -11.12
N ASN A 182 -3.14 31.36 -11.61
CA ASN A 182 -3.06 32.82 -11.80
C ASN A 182 -3.49 33.28 -13.20
N ALA A 183 -3.76 32.36 -14.12
CA ALA A 183 -4.32 32.66 -15.43
C ALA A 183 -5.85 32.65 -15.30
N ASN A 184 -6.46 33.83 -15.24
CA ASN A 184 -7.92 33.97 -15.34
C ASN A 184 -8.37 33.45 -16.72
N GLY A 185 -8.73 32.17 -16.82
CA GLY A 185 -9.23 31.63 -18.07
C GLY A 185 -9.70 30.19 -17.95
N ASP A 186 -11.00 30.01 -18.07
CA ASP A 186 -11.54 28.80 -18.68
C ASP A 186 -11.00 28.72 -20.12
N VAL A 187 -10.52 27.55 -20.52
CA VAL A 187 -9.93 27.33 -21.85
C VAL A 187 -10.88 26.44 -22.66
N PRO A 188 -11.47 26.96 -23.75
CA PRO A 188 -12.34 26.16 -24.60
C PRO A 188 -11.65 24.88 -25.09
N ILE A 189 -12.36 23.76 -25.00
CA ILE A 189 -11.83 22.43 -25.34
C ILE A 189 -11.37 22.31 -26.80
N ASP A 190 -12.01 23.02 -27.72
CA ASP A 190 -11.63 23.07 -29.14
C ASP A 190 -10.28 23.75 -29.37
N THR A 191 -9.81 24.56 -28.41
CA THR A 191 -8.49 25.20 -28.41
C THR A 191 -7.42 24.42 -27.63
N TYR A 192 -7.73 23.24 -27.10
CA TYR A 192 -6.84 22.47 -26.22
C TYR A 192 -5.41 22.32 -26.76
N LYS A 193 -5.26 21.87 -28.01
CA LYS A 193 -3.94 21.64 -28.66
C LYS A 193 -3.08 22.92 -28.79
N LYS A 194 -3.70 24.09 -28.73
CA LYS A 194 -3.00 25.38 -28.76
C LYS A 194 -2.48 25.75 -27.37
N ASN A 195 -3.23 25.43 -26.33
CA ASN A 195 -2.97 25.90 -24.96
C ASN A 195 -2.20 24.89 -24.10
N PHE A 196 -2.32 23.59 -24.40
CA PHE A 196 -1.73 22.51 -23.62
C PHE A 196 -0.87 21.58 -24.47
N LYS A 197 0.12 20.96 -23.82
CA LYS A 197 1.08 20.03 -24.45
C LYS A 197 0.90 18.56 -24.02
N GLY A 198 0.03 18.31 -23.02
CA GLY A 198 -0.27 16.98 -22.48
C GLY A 198 -1.49 16.36 -23.11
#